data_AF-A0A8C5PF51-F1
#
_entry.id   AF-A0A8C5PF51-F1
#
_cell.length_a   1.000
_cell.length_b   1.000
_cell.length_c   1.000
_cell.angle_alpha   90.00
_cell.angle_beta   90.00
_cell.angle_gamma   90.00
#
_symmetry.space_group_name_H-M   'P 1'
#
loop_
_entity.id
_entity.type
_entity.pdbx_description
1 polymer ?
#
loop_
_entity_poly.entity_id
_entity_poly.type
_entity_poly.pdbx_seq_one_letter_code
_entity_poly.pdbx_strand_id
1 'polypeptide(L)'
;MIISNAFPMNLSSQLLLHFLSPNFYSTPLNPQETRLMINTSEVQQRLHRAYKMMLKFFGVKLMGEYGEDTDTEVIEVERAENFASRFENLTTNPHNNLRITRILLNLGELGAEEYQAPLVRFFLKEILIKNKLPRMKKSVMNFFIPAVRDSQERQDLLFFAWRYYFPKEEFIWGNHGELARYKVKPVLAALLPAPLSEWTPVYSEKEKKWLSEEQGGYGEGGWFQLKNGQIVLPATLAPEIVRMLHASTHGGREMMEQQLEPHFYVPGLSVICKAIAQQCMTCAKNNPRTGPSQPPGKQPIGLS
;
A
#
# COMPACT_ATOMS: atom_id res chain seq x y z
N MET A 1 16.23 13.00 -32.75
CA MET A 1 16.45 11.55 -32.66
C MET A 1 16.12 11.13 -31.23
N ILE A 2 14.85 10.84 -30.96
CA ILE A 2 14.34 10.58 -29.61
C ILE A 2 14.61 9.11 -29.32
N ILE A 3 15.62 8.82 -28.50
CA ILE A 3 15.82 7.48 -27.95
C ILE A 3 14.68 7.26 -26.95
N SER A 4 13.71 6.44 -27.36
CA SER A 4 12.67 5.86 -26.51
C SER A 4 13.33 5.03 -25.40
N ASN A 5 13.69 5.67 -24.29
CA ASN A 5 14.20 5.03 -23.08
C ASN A 5 13.07 4.54 -22.17
N ALA A 6 12.04 3.90 -22.74
CA ALA A 6 11.15 3.07 -21.95
C ALA A 6 11.90 1.76 -21.67
N PHE A 7 12.47 1.65 -20.46
CA PHE A 7 13.03 0.39 -19.97
C PHE A 7 11.93 -0.68 -20.05
N PRO A 8 12.15 -1.83 -20.73
CA PRO A 8 11.10 -2.81 -20.90
C PRO A 8 10.64 -3.33 -19.53
N MET A 9 9.34 -3.25 -19.25
CA MET A 9 8.72 -3.71 -17.99
C MET A 9 8.83 -5.22 -17.75
N ASN A 10 9.48 -5.96 -18.65
CA ASN A 10 9.66 -7.41 -18.62
C ASN A 10 11.15 -7.82 -18.50
N LEU A 11 11.97 -7.03 -17.81
CA LEU A 11 13.32 -7.50 -17.45
C LEU A 11 13.19 -8.52 -16.32
N SER A 12 13.79 -9.70 -16.51
CA SER A 12 13.88 -10.69 -15.44
C SER A 12 14.58 -10.05 -14.22
N SER A 13 14.19 -10.48 -13.01
CA SER A 13 14.85 -10.05 -11.77
C SER A 13 16.36 -10.20 -11.85
N GLN A 14 16.84 -11.24 -12.55
CA GLN A 14 18.25 -11.50 -12.83
C GLN A 14 18.92 -10.42 -13.69
N LEU A 15 18.25 -9.90 -14.74
CA LEU A 15 18.82 -8.81 -15.54
C LEU A 15 18.89 -7.52 -14.71
N LEU A 16 17.85 -7.21 -13.93
CA LEU A 16 17.83 -6.05 -13.04
C LEU A 16 18.92 -6.14 -11.95
N LEU A 17 19.14 -7.31 -11.37
CA LEU A 17 20.20 -7.52 -10.38
C LEU A 17 21.60 -7.34 -10.97
N HIS A 18 21.84 -7.83 -12.19
CA HIS A 18 23.12 -7.66 -12.87
C HIS A 18 23.46 -6.18 -13.10
N PHE A 19 22.49 -5.35 -13.50
CA PHE A 19 22.71 -3.92 -13.70
C PHE A 19 22.81 -3.09 -12.40
N LEU A 20 22.36 -3.62 -11.27
CA LEU A 20 22.24 -2.88 -10.00
C LEU A 20 23.18 -3.37 -8.90
N SER A 21 23.89 -4.49 -9.11
CA SER A 21 24.93 -4.97 -8.21
C SER A 21 26.22 -4.16 -8.40
N PRO A 22 26.76 -3.52 -7.35
CA PRO A 22 28.03 -2.82 -7.39
C PRO A 22 29.20 -3.82 -7.27
N ASN A 23 28.92 -5.10 -7.02
CA ASN A 23 29.91 -6.16 -6.90
C ASN A 23 29.85 -7.05 -8.15
N PHE A 24 30.71 -6.77 -9.12
CA PHE A 24 30.84 -7.55 -10.35
C PHE A 24 31.28 -9.00 -10.13
N TYR A 25 31.72 -9.35 -8.91
CA TYR A 25 32.12 -10.70 -8.51
C TYR A 25 30.99 -11.50 -7.86
N SER A 26 29.82 -10.90 -7.59
CA SER A 26 28.69 -11.64 -7.03
C SER A 26 27.98 -12.44 -8.12
N THR A 27 27.88 -13.75 -7.94
CA THR A 27 27.04 -14.61 -8.79
C THR A 27 25.59 -14.55 -8.32
N PRO A 28 24.60 -14.49 -9.25
CA PRO A 28 23.19 -14.64 -8.88
C PRO A 28 22.95 -15.96 -8.15
N LEU A 29 22.02 -15.96 -7.20
CA LEU A 29 21.56 -17.19 -6.54
C LEU A 29 21.04 -18.17 -7.59
N ASN A 30 21.47 -19.43 -7.49
CA ASN A 30 20.95 -20.47 -8.35
C ASN A 30 19.54 -20.92 -7.87
N PRO A 31 18.68 -21.47 -8.74
CA PRO A 31 17.32 -21.86 -8.34
C PRO A 31 17.23 -22.93 -7.25
N GLN A 32 18.29 -23.70 -7.00
CA GLN A 32 18.32 -24.68 -5.90
C GLN A 32 18.66 -23.99 -4.57
N GLU A 33 19.66 -23.11 -4.55
CA GLU A 33 20.03 -22.26 -3.42
C GLU A 33 18.85 -21.40 -2.99
N THR A 34 18.17 -20.75 -3.95
CA THR A 34 16.98 -19.94 -3.66
C THR A 34 15.91 -20.77 -2.96
N ARG A 35 15.61 -21.98 -3.45
CA ARG A 35 14.61 -22.87 -2.84
C ARG A 35 15.02 -23.31 -1.43
N LEU A 36 16.30 -23.62 -1.21
CA LEU A 36 16.80 -23.95 0.12
C LEU A 36 16.65 -22.76 1.07
N MET A 37 17.02 -21.56 0.63
CA MET A 37 16.90 -20.33 1.42
C MET A 37 15.46 -19.97 1.74
N ILE A 38 14.53 -20.12 0.77
CA ILE A 38 13.08 -19.93 0.99
C ILE A 38 12.59 -20.85 2.12
N ASN A 39 12.96 -22.13 2.06
CA ASN A 39 12.48 -23.15 3.01
C ASN A 39 13.25 -23.17 4.35
N THR A 40 14.23 -22.29 4.56
CA THR A 40 15.02 -22.24 5.80
C THR A 40 14.50 -21.13 6.72
N SER A 41 13.88 -21.51 7.83
CA SER A 41 13.25 -20.57 8.77
C SER A 41 14.22 -19.51 9.32
N GLU A 42 15.47 -19.88 9.62
CA GLU A 42 16.48 -18.95 10.12
C GLU A 42 16.86 -17.89 9.07
N VAL A 43 16.86 -18.26 7.79
CA VAL A 43 17.12 -17.32 6.69
C VAL A 43 15.97 -16.34 6.55
N GLN A 44 14.73 -16.82 6.62
CA GLN A 44 13.53 -15.97 6.60
C GLN A 44 13.47 -15.00 7.78
N GLN A 45 13.78 -15.46 9.00
CA GLN A 45 13.87 -14.59 10.17
C GLN A 45 14.95 -13.51 10.02
N ARG A 46 16.11 -13.86 9.44
CA ARG A 46 17.19 -12.90 9.17
C ARG A 46 16.78 -11.89 8.10
N LEU A 47 16.11 -12.34 7.03
CA LEU A 47 15.57 -11.47 5.98
C LEU A 47 14.59 -10.46 6.58
N HIS A 48 13.63 -10.92 7.37
CA HIS A 48 12.65 -10.07 8.04
C HIS A 48 13.29 -9.04 8.97
N ARG A 49 14.24 -9.48 9.81
CA ARG A 49 14.98 -8.58 10.70
C ARG A 49 15.76 -7.53 9.91
N ALA A 50 16.44 -7.92 8.84
CA ALA A 50 17.18 -7.01 7.97
C ALA A 50 16.24 -6.00 7.29
N TYR A 51 15.09 -6.46 6.79
CA TYR A 51 14.07 -5.61 6.20
C TYR A 51 13.56 -4.56 7.19
N LYS A 52 13.16 -4.96 8.41
CA LYS A 52 12.73 -4.03 9.47
C LYS A 52 13.80 -2.99 9.81
N MET A 53 15.07 -3.40 9.92
CA MET A 53 16.17 -2.45 10.17
C MET A 53 16.32 -1.45 9.02
N MET A 54 16.19 -1.91 7.79
CA MET A 54 16.28 -1.05 6.61
C MET A 54 15.11 -0.08 6.50
N LEU A 55 13.88 -0.50 6.81
CA LEU A 55 12.73 0.41 6.89
C LEU A 55 12.97 1.53 7.90
N LYS A 56 13.43 1.20 9.11
CA LYS A 56 13.77 2.21 10.14
C LYS A 56 14.84 3.18 9.65
N PHE A 57 15.84 2.71 8.90
CA PHE A 57 16.87 3.55 8.28
C PHE A 57 16.27 4.53 7.26
N PHE A 58 15.21 4.13 6.53
CA PHE A 58 14.50 4.98 5.58
C PHE A 58 13.43 5.89 6.21
N GLY A 59 13.21 5.82 7.53
CA GLY A 59 12.13 6.57 8.19
C GLY A 59 10.76 5.96 7.97
N VAL A 60 10.71 4.64 7.76
CA VAL A 60 9.51 3.85 7.53
C VAL A 60 9.38 2.83 8.67
N LYS A 61 8.16 2.56 9.13
CA LYS A 61 7.85 1.49 10.08
C LYS A 61 6.90 0.49 9.44
N LEU A 62 7.08 -0.78 9.77
CA LEU A 62 6.15 -1.86 9.40
C LEU A 62 4.99 -1.88 10.41
N MET A 63 3.78 -2.08 9.92
CA MET A 63 2.55 -2.18 10.69
C MET A 63 2.02 -3.62 10.53
N GLY A 64 1.73 -4.27 11.66
CA GLY A 64 1.38 -5.71 11.72
C GLY A 64 2.63 -6.60 11.77
N GLU A 65 2.68 -7.52 12.72
CA GLU A 65 3.74 -8.53 12.81
C GLU A 65 3.16 -9.94 12.75
N TYR A 66 3.75 -10.81 11.93
CA TYR A 66 3.60 -12.24 12.09
C TYR A 66 4.46 -12.69 13.27
N GLY A 67 3.85 -13.12 14.39
CA GLY A 67 4.55 -13.87 15.44
C GLY A 67 4.44 -13.39 16.90
N GLU A 68 3.78 -12.28 17.22
CA GLU A 68 3.44 -11.92 18.61
C GLU A 68 2.02 -11.33 18.67
N ASP A 69 1.04 -12.13 19.09
CA ASP A 69 -0.32 -11.76 19.51
C ASP A 69 -1.13 -10.74 18.66
N THR A 70 -0.79 -10.54 17.39
CA THR A 70 -1.59 -9.74 16.46
C THR A 70 -2.00 -10.54 15.23
N ASP A 71 -3.31 -10.82 15.12
CA ASP A 71 -4.01 -11.34 13.93
C ASP A 71 -4.01 -10.32 12.77
N THR A 72 -2.90 -9.62 12.52
CA THR A 72 -2.82 -8.68 11.39
C THR A 72 -2.41 -9.46 10.14
N GLU A 73 -3.39 -9.92 9.37
CA GLU A 73 -3.15 -10.62 8.08
C GLU A 73 -2.57 -9.69 6.98
N VAL A 74 -2.61 -8.37 7.18
CA VAL A 74 -2.23 -7.39 6.16
C VAL A 74 -0.91 -6.70 6.51
N ILE A 75 0.04 -6.77 5.59
CA ILE A 75 1.33 -6.08 5.70
C ILE A 75 1.19 -4.64 5.22
N GLU A 76 1.37 -3.69 6.13
CA GLU A 76 1.38 -2.27 5.80
C GLU A 76 2.65 -1.57 6.29
N VAL A 77 2.94 -0.40 5.71
CA VAL A 77 4.05 0.45 6.16
C VAL A 77 3.62 1.91 6.27
N GLU A 78 4.18 2.60 7.25
CA GLU A 78 3.88 3.99 7.57
C GLU A 78 5.15 4.80 7.82
N ARG A 79 5.02 6.12 7.90
CA ARG A 79 6.11 6.99 8.35
C ARG A 79 6.49 6.65 9.80
N ALA A 80 7.79 6.52 10.07
CA ALA A 80 8.29 6.50 11.43
C ALA A 80 8.29 7.93 12.02
N GLU A 81 8.40 8.05 13.35
CA GLU A 81 8.43 9.36 14.03
C GLU A 81 9.55 10.27 13.51
N ASN A 82 10.70 9.68 13.16
CA ASN A 82 11.86 10.39 12.65
C ASN A 82 11.87 10.56 11.11
N PHE A 83 10.75 10.36 10.41
CA PHE A 83 10.73 10.32 8.95
C PHE A 83 11.33 11.58 8.29
N ALA A 84 11.18 12.76 8.90
CA ALA A 84 11.62 14.02 8.31
C ALA A 84 13.14 14.02 8.01
N SER A 85 13.97 13.70 9.01
CA SER A 85 15.43 13.65 8.83
C SER A 85 15.87 12.47 7.96
N ARG A 86 15.12 11.36 8.00
CA ARG A 86 15.40 10.19 7.14
C ARG A 86 15.07 10.46 5.67
N PHE A 87 14.01 11.21 5.38
CA PHE A 87 13.64 11.60 4.01
C PHE A 87 14.62 12.61 3.42
N GLU A 88 15.15 13.51 4.26
CA GLU A 88 16.27 14.35 3.87
C GLU A 88 17.49 13.50 3.48
N ASN A 89 17.83 12.48 4.28
CA ASN A 89 18.91 11.55 3.93
C ASN A 89 18.64 10.81 2.61
N LEU A 90 17.42 10.30 2.41
CA LEU A 90 16.99 9.66 1.16
C LEU A 90 17.16 10.56 -0.06
N THR A 91 16.82 11.84 0.08
CA THR A 91 16.85 12.83 -1.00
C THR A 91 18.28 13.30 -1.32
N THR A 92 19.14 13.37 -0.30
CA THR A 92 20.53 13.80 -0.43
C THR A 92 21.44 12.69 -0.98
N ASN A 93 21.10 11.43 -0.74
CA ASN A 93 21.96 10.28 -1.07
C ASN A 93 21.29 9.34 -2.09
N PRO A 94 21.50 9.54 -3.41
CA PRO A 94 20.84 8.76 -4.46
C PRO A 94 21.12 7.25 -4.42
N HIS A 95 22.23 6.82 -3.83
CA HIS A 95 22.55 5.39 -3.67
C HIS A 95 21.51 4.65 -2.80
N ASN A 96 20.73 5.37 -1.99
CA ASN A 96 19.60 4.78 -1.27
C ASN A 96 18.55 4.20 -2.22
N ASN A 97 18.37 4.77 -3.42
CA ASN A 97 17.49 4.20 -4.43
C ASN A 97 17.99 2.81 -4.86
N LEU A 98 19.31 2.63 -5.04
CA LEU A 98 19.89 1.32 -5.35
C LEU A 98 19.70 0.33 -4.20
N ARG A 99 19.84 0.79 -2.95
CA ARG A 99 19.61 -0.05 -1.75
C ARG A 99 18.15 -0.52 -1.68
N ILE A 100 17.19 0.37 -1.90
CA ILE A 100 15.76 0.05 -1.93
C ILE A 100 15.46 -0.95 -3.06
N THR A 101 15.98 -0.72 -4.27
CA THR A 101 15.77 -1.67 -5.37
C THR A 101 16.32 -3.06 -5.04
N ARG A 102 17.51 -3.15 -4.43
CA ARG A 102 18.07 -4.45 -4.01
C ARG A 102 17.20 -5.13 -2.96
N ILE A 103 16.68 -4.38 -1.99
CA ILE A 103 15.75 -4.93 -0.98
C ILE A 103 14.52 -5.51 -1.68
N LEU A 104 13.88 -4.75 -2.59
CA LEU A 104 12.71 -5.24 -3.32
C LEU A 104 13.03 -6.52 -4.11
N LEU A 105 14.15 -6.56 -4.83
CA LEU A 105 14.55 -7.75 -5.59
C LEU A 105 14.81 -8.95 -4.66
N ASN A 106 15.52 -8.76 -3.54
CA ASN A 106 15.80 -9.83 -2.58
C ASN A 106 14.52 -10.36 -1.91
N LEU A 107 13.58 -9.49 -1.56
CA LEU A 107 12.28 -9.90 -1.02
C LEU A 107 11.56 -10.83 -2.00
N GLY A 108 11.51 -10.44 -3.28
CA GLY A 108 10.89 -11.26 -4.29
C GLY A 108 11.64 -12.58 -4.57
N GLU A 109 12.97 -12.56 -4.56
CA GLU A 109 13.75 -13.80 -4.78
C GLU A 109 13.63 -14.79 -3.63
N LEU A 110 13.50 -14.32 -2.40
CA LEU A 110 13.44 -15.15 -1.20
C LEU A 110 12.00 -15.45 -0.73
N GLY A 111 11.01 -15.23 -1.59
CA GLY A 111 9.61 -15.64 -1.35
C GLY A 111 8.85 -14.76 -0.36
N ALA A 112 9.32 -13.53 -0.12
CA ALA A 112 8.69 -12.53 0.75
C ALA A 112 8.04 -11.42 -0.11
N GLU A 113 7.29 -11.83 -1.13
CA GLU A 113 6.70 -10.96 -2.15
C GLU A 113 5.66 -9.99 -1.56
N GLU A 114 4.98 -10.41 -0.50
CA GLU A 114 3.94 -9.68 0.23
C GLU A 114 4.42 -8.35 0.86
N TYR A 115 5.74 -8.16 1.00
CA TYR A 115 6.34 -6.91 1.50
C TYR A 115 6.67 -5.90 0.38
N GLN A 116 6.65 -6.32 -0.88
CA GLN A 116 7.09 -5.49 -2.00
C GLN A 116 6.07 -4.38 -2.29
N ALA A 117 4.82 -4.74 -2.59
CA ALA A 117 3.81 -3.78 -3.00
C ALA A 117 3.47 -2.73 -1.93
N PRO A 118 3.33 -3.07 -0.63
CA PRO A 118 3.10 -2.08 0.42
C PRO A 118 4.20 -1.01 0.46
N LEU A 119 5.47 -1.42 0.34
CA LEU A 119 6.60 -0.50 0.35
C LEU A 119 6.64 0.40 -0.90
N VAL A 120 6.39 -0.17 -2.08
CA VAL A 120 6.37 0.62 -3.33
C VAL A 120 5.21 1.61 -3.31
N ARG A 121 4.02 1.19 -2.84
CA ARG A 121 2.85 2.06 -2.70
C ARG A 121 3.10 3.21 -1.73
N PHE A 122 3.79 2.94 -0.62
CA PHE A 122 4.20 3.98 0.32
C PHE A 122 5.05 5.06 -0.36
N PHE A 123 6.11 4.67 -1.09
CA PHE A 123 6.93 5.64 -1.80
C PHE A 123 6.14 6.39 -2.88
N LEU A 124 5.25 5.72 -3.62
CA LEU A 124 4.39 6.39 -4.61
C LEU A 124 3.50 7.47 -3.97
N LYS A 125 2.90 7.22 -2.80
CA LYS A 125 2.13 8.23 -2.06
C LYS A 125 3.01 9.41 -1.63
N GLU A 126 4.19 9.13 -1.09
CA GLU A 126 5.13 10.17 -0.66
C GLU A 126 5.63 11.04 -1.81
N ILE A 127 5.80 10.46 -3.00
CA ILE A 127 6.30 11.14 -4.19
C ILE A 127 5.19 11.91 -4.91
N LEU A 128 4.10 11.23 -5.27
CA LEU A 128 3.08 11.76 -6.20
C LEU A 128 1.99 12.57 -5.51
N ILE A 129 1.67 12.25 -4.24
CA ILE A 129 0.58 12.92 -3.51
C ILE A 129 1.15 13.92 -2.49
N LYS A 130 2.11 13.50 -1.66
CA LYS A 130 2.65 14.33 -0.58
C LYS A 130 3.82 15.22 -1.01
N ASN A 131 4.36 14.99 -2.21
CA ASN A 131 5.49 15.71 -2.80
C ASN A 131 6.71 15.83 -1.85
N LYS A 132 7.06 14.74 -1.15
CA LYS A 132 8.16 14.71 -0.17
C LYS A 132 9.46 14.11 -0.71
N LEU A 133 9.39 13.24 -1.70
CA LEU A 133 10.57 12.55 -2.26
C LEU A 133 10.71 12.74 -3.79
N PRO A 134 10.62 13.97 -4.33
CA PRO A 134 10.55 14.18 -5.78
C PRO A 134 11.76 13.63 -6.55
N ARG A 135 12.96 13.60 -5.95
CA ARG A 135 14.17 13.02 -6.56
C ARG A 135 14.10 11.50 -6.76
N MET A 136 13.22 10.81 -6.03
CA MET A 136 13.00 9.37 -6.14
C MET A 136 12.01 9.02 -7.26
N LYS A 137 11.30 10.00 -7.84
CA LYS A 137 10.24 9.80 -8.85
C LYS A 137 10.70 8.93 -10.02
N LYS A 138 11.89 9.16 -10.58
CA LYS A 138 12.41 8.32 -11.67
C LYS A 138 12.72 6.90 -11.21
N SER A 139 13.25 6.73 -9.99
CA SER A 139 13.61 5.42 -9.45
C SER A 139 12.41 4.56 -9.12
N VAL A 140 11.35 5.14 -8.54
CA VAL A 140 10.13 4.38 -8.23
C VAL A 140 9.48 3.84 -9.51
N MET A 141 9.44 4.66 -10.56
CA MET A 141 8.84 4.27 -11.84
C MET A 141 9.69 3.24 -12.60
N ASN A 142 11.01 3.44 -12.68
CA ASN A 142 11.88 2.60 -13.52
C ASN A 142 12.34 1.32 -12.85
N PHE A 143 12.35 1.26 -11.50
CA PHE A 143 13.01 0.17 -10.78
C PHE A 143 12.16 -0.42 -9.66
N PHE A 144 11.38 0.38 -8.93
CA PHE A 144 10.64 -0.16 -7.78
C PHE A 144 9.36 -0.87 -8.21
N ILE A 145 8.54 -0.24 -9.06
CA ILE A 145 7.34 -0.89 -9.64
C ILE A 145 7.72 -2.18 -10.39
N PRO A 146 8.73 -2.19 -11.30
CA PRO A 146 9.11 -3.42 -12.00
C PRO A 146 9.69 -4.51 -11.11
N ALA A 147 10.20 -4.19 -9.91
CA ALA A 147 10.73 -5.19 -9.00
C ALA A 147 9.63 -6.01 -8.29
N VAL A 148 8.39 -5.52 -8.23
CA VAL A 148 7.25 -6.24 -7.64
C VAL A 148 6.95 -7.47 -8.50
N ARG A 149 7.00 -8.66 -7.89
CA ARG A 149 6.87 -9.93 -8.61
C ARG A 149 5.42 -10.23 -8.97
N ASP A 150 4.51 -10.05 -8.03
CA ASP A 150 3.08 -10.23 -8.28
C ASP A 150 2.62 -9.28 -9.40
N SER A 151 2.09 -9.87 -10.47
CA SER A 151 1.74 -9.14 -11.68
C SER A 151 0.52 -8.25 -11.49
N GLN A 152 -0.40 -8.65 -10.60
CA GLN A 152 -1.61 -7.91 -10.29
C GLN A 152 -1.26 -6.70 -9.42
N GLU A 153 -0.51 -6.89 -8.33
CA GLU A 153 -0.03 -5.80 -7.48
C GLU A 153 0.84 -4.81 -8.26
N ARG A 154 1.72 -5.30 -9.14
CA ARG A 154 2.52 -4.45 -10.03
C ARG A 154 1.64 -3.60 -10.93
N GLN A 155 0.57 -4.17 -11.49
CA GLN A 155 -0.37 -3.44 -12.34
C GLN A 155 -1.19 -2.43 -11.54
N ASP A 156 -1.61 -2.76 -10.32
CA ASP A 156 -2.31 -1.86 -9.39
C ASP A 156 -1.44 -0.66 -9.01
N LEU A 157 -0.14 -0.88 -8.75
CA LEU A 157 0.85 0.17 -8.51
C LEU A 157 1.07 1.05 -9.73
N LEU A 158 1.11 0.46 -10.93
CA LEU A 158 1.28 1.21 -12.17
C LEU A 158 0.06 2.08 -12.46
N PHE A 159 -1.15 1.55 -12.24
CA PHE A 159 -2.38 2.32 -12.31
C PHE A 159 -2.39 3.46 -11.29
N PHE A 160 -2.02 3.18 -10.03
CA PHE A 160 -1.89 4.21 -8.99
C PHE A 160 -0.92 5.30 -9.43
N ALA A 161 0.26 4.91 -9.92
CA ALA A 161 1.26 5.85 -10.41
C ALA A 161 0.67 6.72 -11.53
N TRP A 162 0.11 6.11 -12.58
CA TRP A 162 -0.54 6.83 -13.67
C TRP A 162 -1.61 7.79 -13.17
N ARG A 163 -2.47 7.36 -12.26
CA ARG A 163 -3.61 8.15 -11.73
C ARG A 163 -3.19 9.44 -11.05
N TYR A 164 -2.06 9.44 -10.34
CA TYR A 164 -1.54 10.58 -9.58
C TYR A 164 -0.32 11.26 -10.22
N TYR A 165 0.15 10.76 -11.36
CA TYR A 165 1.28 11.36 -12.06
C TYR A 165 0.85 12.68 -12.73
N PHE A 166 1.62 13.73 -12.46
CA PHE A 166 1.47 15.03 -13.11
C PHE A 166 2.83 15.55 -13.60
N PRO A 167 2.89 16.20 -14.78
CA PRO A 167 1.82 16.29 -15.79
C PRO A 167 1.52 14.92 -16.43
N LYS A 168 0.28 14.72 -16.90
CA LYS A 168 -0.19 13.39 -17.32
C LYS A 168 0.52 12.89 -18.57
N GLU A 169 0.87 13.81 -19.46
CA GLU A 169 1.50 13.61 -20.76
C GLU A 169 2.94 13.07 -20.62
N GLU A 170 3.58 13.32 -19.48
CA GLU A 170 4.93 12.81 -19.18
C GLU A 170 4.92 11.35 -18.67
N PHE A 171 3.74 10.76 -18.45
CA PHE A 171 3.66 9.37 -18.03
C PHE A 171 3.89 8.43 -19.22
N ILE A 172 5.02 7.73 -19.21
CA ILE A 172 5.44 6.83 -20.32
C ILE A 172 5.45 5.33 -19.95
N TRP A 173 5.04 4.97 -18.73
CA TRP A 173 5.21 3.61 -18.18
C TRP A 173 4.03 2.66 -18.44
N GLY A 174 3.15 2.99 -19.38
CA GLY A 174 2.04 2.11 -19.76
C GLY A 174 1.13 2.74 -20.80
N ASN A 175 0.20 1.94 -21.32
CA ASN A 175 -0.79 2.43 -22.28
C ASN A 175 -1.88 3.21 -21.54
N HIS A 176 -2.03 4.49 -21.87
CA HIS A 176 -3.02 5.38 -21.23
C HIS A 176 -4.46 4.89 -21.39
N GLY A 177 -4.82 4.32 -22.54
CA GLY A 177 -6.16 3.79 -22.79
C GLY A 177 -6.45 2.50 -22.03
N GLU A 178 -5.46 1.65 -21.81
CA GLU A 178 -5.59 0.47 -20.95
C GLU A 178 -5.68 0.88 -19.48
N LEU A 179 -4.81 1.79 -19.03
CA LEU A 179 -4.80 2.30 -17.66
C LEU A 179 -6.09 3.07 -17.33
N ALA A 180 -6.64 3.84 -18.27
CA ALA A 180 -7.92 4.51 -18.09
C ALA A 180 -9.11 3.55 -17.95
N ARG A 181 -9.03 2.37 -18.57
CA ARG A 181 -10.03 1.30 -18.49
C ARG A 181 -9.71 0.28 -17.40
N TYR A 182 -8.56 0.42 -16.75
CA TYR A 182 -8.09 -0.53 -15.75
C TYR A 182 -9.00 -0.44 -14.54
N LYS A 183 -9.73 -1.53 -14.29
CA LYS A 183 -10.45 -1.72 -13.05
C LYS A 183 -9.48 -2.40 -12.10
N VAL A 184 -8.96 -1.64 -11.14
CA VAL A 184 -8.29 -2.21 -9.96
C VAL A 184 -9.22 -3.31 -9.47
N LYS A 185 -8.72 -4.55 -9.32
CA LYS A 185 -9.50 -5.61 -8.68
C LYS A 185 -9.94 -5.01 -7.37
N PRO A 186 -11.23 -4.70 -7.21
CA PRO A 186 -11.61 -3.97 -6.05
C PRO A 186 -11.28 -4.92 -4.90
N VAL A 187 -10.54 -4.45 -3.91
CA VAL A 187 -10.59 -5.10 -2.60
C VAL A 187 -12.09 -5.25 -2.22
N LEU A 188 -12.96 -4.36 -2.75
CA LEU A 188 -14.42 -4.48 -2.75
C LEU A 188 -15.04 -5.74 -3.35
N ALA A 189 -14.45 -6.42 -4.34
CA ALA A 189 -14.97 -7.69 -4.84
C ALA A 189 -14.75 -8.84 -3.85
N ALA A 190 -13.79 -8.67 -2.92
CA ALA A 190 -13.57 -9.56 -1.78
C ALA A 190 -14.22 -9.04 -0.48
N LEU A 191 -14.48 -7.73 -0.36
CA LEU A 191 -15.03 -7.08 0.84
C LEU A 191 -16.55 -6.90 0.83
N LEU A 192 -17.19 -6.92 -0.34
CA LEU A 192 -18.64 -6.95 -0.43
C LEU A 192 -19.07 -8.42 -0.44
N PRO A 193 -20.08 -8.81 0.36
CA PRO A 193 -20.55 -10.19 0.44
C PRO A 193 -21.25 -10.63 -0.86
N ALA A 194 -21.38 -9.70 -1.82
CA ALA A 194 -21.92 -9.88 -3.14
C ALA A 194 -21.35 -8.80 -4.09
N PRO A 195 -21.25 -9.07 -5.40
CA PRO A 195 -20.93 -8.03 -6.38
C PRO A 195 -21.89 -6.84 -6.24
N LEU A 196 -21.40 -5.60 -6.48
CA LEU A 196 -22.20 -4.36 -6.44
C LEU A 196 -23.53 -4.43 -7.23
N SER A 197 -23.67 -5.41 -8.13
CA SER A 197 -24.90 -5.75 -8.87
C SER A 197 -26.06 -6.24 -7.99
N GLU A 198 -25.82 -6.72 -6.78
CA GLU A 198 -26.87 -7.13 -5.84
C GLU A 198 -27.34 -5.99 -4.93
N TRP A 199 -26.62 -4.86 -4.92
CA TRP A 199 -26.93 -3.70 -4.10
C TRP A 199 -27.59 -2.61 -4.93
N THR A 200 -28.76 -2.15 -4.50
CA THR A 200 -29.47 -1.03 -5.16
C THR A 200 -29.22 0.26 -4.38
N PRO A 201 -28.59 1.29 -4.98
CA PRO A 201 -28.34 2.54 -4.28
C PRO A 201 -29.64 3.32 -4.09
N VAL A 202 -29.94 3.67 -2.84
CA VAL A 202 -31.10 4.53 -2.49
C VAL A 202 -30.58 5.85 -1.94
N TYR A 203 -30.55 6.87 -2.80
CA TYR A 203 -30.20 8.23 -2.43
C TYR A 203 -31.42 8.96 -1.86
N SER A 204 -31.24 9.62 -0.71
CA SER A 204 -32.24 10.52 -0.13
C SER A 204 -32.46 11.77 -0.99
N GLU A 205 -33.57 12.48 -0.79
CA GLU A 205 -33.84 13.74 -1.49
C GLU A 205 -32.75 14.80 -1.25
N LYS A 206 -32.18 14.81 -0.04
CA LYS A 206 -31.03 15.66 0.28
C LYS A 206 -29.82 15.28 -0.57
N GLU A 207 -29.57 13.97 -0.74
CA GLU A 207 -28.48 13.47 -1.58
C GLU A 207 -28.68 13.81 -3.04
N LYS A 208 -29.86 13.51 -3.59
CA LYS A 208 -30.20 13.86 -4.97
C LYS A 208 -30.02 15.36 -5.25
N LYS A 209 -30.39 16.22 -4.30
CA LYS A 209 -30.24 17.68 -4.43
C LYS A 209 -28.78 18.08 -4.60
N TRP A 210 -27.88 17.68 -3.71
CA TRP A 210 -26.47 18.07 -3.85
C TRP A 210 -25.78 17.32 -5.00
N LEU A 211 -26.17 16.08 -5.29
CA LEU A 211 -25.69 15.33 -6.45
C LEU A 211 -26.06 16.00 -7.78
N SER A 212 -27.19 16.70 -7.85
CA SER A 212 -27.59 17.47 -9.04
C SER A 212 -26.73 18.71 -9.29
N GLU A 213 -26.03 19.21 -8.25
CA GLU A 213 -25.12 20.34 -8.30
C GLU A 213 -23.66 19.90 -8.56
N GLU A 214 -23.38 18.60 -8.43
CA GLU A 214 -22.05 18.02 -8.60
C GLU A 214 -21.73 17.65 -10.04
N GLN A 215 -20.43 17.66 -10.36
CA GLN A 215 -19.96 17.26 -11.68
C GLN A 215 -19.83 15.73 -11.75
N GLY A 216 -20.93 15.06 -12.13
CA GLY A 216 -21.03 13.61 -12.26
C GLY A 216 -22.28 13.17 -13.01
N GLY A 217 -22.63 11.90 -12.90
CA GLY A 217 -23.85 11.35 -13.50
C GLY A 217 -24.21 9.98 -12.96
N TYR A 218 -25.45 9.57 -13.17
CA TYR A 218 -25.92 8.22 -12.84
C TYR A 218 -25.42 7.23 -13.89
N GLY A 219 -24.65 6.24 -13.45
CA GLY A 219 -24.18 5.12 -14.25
C GLY A 219 -25.18 3.96 -14.28
N GLU A 220 -24.75 2.86 -14.88
CA GLU A 220 -25.52 1.62 -14.95
C GLU A 220 -25.82 1.08 -13.54
N GLY A 221 -27.07 0.71 -13.26
CA GLY A 221 -27.50 0.26 -11.93
C GLY A 221 -27.84 1.37 -10.93
N GLY A 222 -27.95 2.63 -11.37
CA GLY A 222 -28.46 3.73 -10.55
C GLY A 222 -27.43 4.37 -9.61
N TRP A 223 -26.15 4.01 -9.72
CA TRP A 223 -25.06 4.55 -8.92
C TRP A 223 -24.60 5.91 -9.47
N PHE A 224 -24.43 6.91 -8.61
CA PHE A 224 -23.88 8.20 -9.03
C PHE A 224 -22.35 8.15 -9.04
N GLN A 225 -21.74 8.53 -10.16
CA GLN A 225 -20.30 8.56 -10.36
C GLN A 225 -19.80 9.99 -10.55
N LEU A 226 -18.78 10.38 -9.77
CA LEU A 226 -18.11 11.68 -9.89
C LEU A 226 -17.12 11.67 -11.07
N LYS A 227 -16.80 12.86 -11.62
CA LYS A 227 -15.81 13.02 -12.70
C LYS A 227 -14.44 12.38 -12.42
N ASN A 228 -14.05 12.28 -11.16
CA ASN A 228 -12.77 11.71 -10.74
C ASN A 228 -12.76 10.16 -10.70
N GLY A 229 -13.89 9.53 -11.03
CA GLY A 229 -14.10 8.09 -11.09
C GLY A 229 -14.71 7.46 -9.84
N GLN A 230 -14.84 8.20 -8.73
CA GLN A 230 -15.40 7.67 -7.48
C GLN A 230 -16.92 7.46 -7.58
N ILE A 231 -17.40 6.40 -6.94
CA ILE A 231 -18.84 6.12 -6.78
C ILE A 231 -19.32 6.80 -5.50
N VAL A 232 -20.42 7.54 -5.54
CA VAL A 232 -21.03 8.09 -4.33
C VAL A 232 -21.80 7.00 -3.62
N LEU A 233 -21.38 6.70 -2.39
CA LEU A 233 -22.06 5.72 -1.55
C LEU A 233 -23.21 6.41 -0.79
N PRO A 234 -24.47 5.94 -0.91
CA PRO A 234 -25.57 6.48 -0.13
C PRO A 234 -25.32 6.38 1.37
N ALA A 235 -25.76 7.37 2.13
CA ALA A 235 -25.63 7.40 3.59
C ALA A 235 -26.29 6.20 4.29
N THR A 236 -27.28 5.58 3.65
CA THR A 236 -27.96 4.37 4.12
C THR A 236 -27.07 3.13 4.06
N LEU A 237 -26.25 3.01 3.01
CA LEU A 237 -25.36 1.86 2.78
C LEU A 237 -23.97 2.06 3.40
N ALA A 238 -23.52 3.32 3.55
CA ALA A 238 -22.18 3.62 4.01
C ALA A 238 -21.78 2.96 5.35
N PRO A 239 -22.61 3.01 6.41
CA PRO A 239 -22.26 2.36 7.68
C PRO A 239 -22.17 0.83 7.56
N GLU A 240 -22.96 0.22 6.68
CA GLU A 240 -22.95 -1.24 6.49
C GLU A 240 -21.67 -1.69 5.81
N ILE A 241 -21.28 -1.06 4.70
CA ILE A 241 -20.02 -1.38 4.01
C ILE A 241 -18.81 -1.15 4.92
N VAL A 242 -18.80 -0.05 5.69
CA VAL A 242 -17.71 0.21 6.65
C VAL A 242 -17.71 -0.82 7.78
N ARG A 243 -18.88 -1.25 8.28
CA ARG A 243 -18.97 -2.33 9.29
C ARG A 243 -18.44 -3.65 8.76
N MET A 244 -18.76 -3.98 7.51
CA MET A 244 -18.28 -5.20 6.87
C MET A 244 -16.76 -5.18 6.70
N LEU A 245 -16.21 -4.09 6.19
CA LEU A 245 -14.77 -3.89 6.09
C LEU A 245 -14.09 -3.95 7.46
N HIS A 246 -14.69 -3.33 8.47
CA HIS A 246 -14.19 -3.40 9.84
C HIS A 246 -14.27 -4.82 10.42
N ALA A 247 -15.34 -5.56 10.17
CA ALA A 247 -15.51 -6.91 10.68
C ALA A 247 -14.54 -7.91 10.04
N SER A 248 -14.18 -7.71 8.76
CA SER A 248 -13.24 -8.59 8.06
C SER A 248 -11.77 -8.29 8.39
N THR A 249 -11.44 -7.05 8.76
CA THR A 249 -10.03 -6.64 8.95
C THR A 249 -9.69 -6.16 10.35
N HIS A 250 -10.69 -5.86 11.17
CA HIS A 250 -10.54 -5.08 12.41
C HIS A 250 -9.71 -3.80 12.25
N GLY A 251 -9.62 -3.28 11.02
CA GLY A 251 -8.83 -2.12 10.67
C GLY A 251 -9.30 -0.87 11.39
N GLY A 252 -8.33 -0.05 11.83
CA GLY A 252 -8.60 1.26 12.41
C GLY A 252 -9.14 2.26 11.38
N ARG A 253 -9.47 3.46 11.86
CA ARG A 253 -10.07 4.54 11.05
C ARG A 253 -9.27 4.80 9.76
N GLU A 254 -7.96 4.94 9.86
CA GLU A 254 -7.07 5.32 8.75
C GLU A 254 -6.97 4.23 7.69
N MET A 255 -6.95 2.96 8.10
CA MET A 255 -6.99 1.81 7.20
C MET A 255 -8.31 1.81 6.40
N MET A 256 -9.44 1.93 7.09
CA MET A 256 -10.74 1.92 6.42
C MET A 256 -10.92 3.10 5.45
N GLU A 257 -10.46 4.30 5.82
CA GLU A 257 -10.41 5.46 4.93
C GLU A 257 -9.53 5.18 3.70
N GLN A 258 -8.31 4.69 3.92
CA GLN A 258 -7.34 4.37 2.85
C GLN A 258 -7.84 3.32 1.86
N GLN A 259 -8.67 2.37 2.31
CA GLN A 259 -9.25 1.33 1.47
C GLN A 259 -10.49 1.81 0.71
N LEU A 260 -11.30 2.70 1.29
CA LEU A 260 -12.57 3.14 0.71
C LEU A 260 -12.43 4.39 -0.18
N GLU A 261 -11.62 5.37 0.22
CA GLU A 261 -11.44 6.64 -0.51
C GLU A 261 -11.03 6.48 -1.98
N PRO A 262 -10.21 5.50 -2.40
CA PRO A 262 -9.86 5.35 -3.82
C PRO A 262 -11.05 5.00 -4.72
N HIS A 263 -12.12 4.41 -4.15
CA HIS A 263 -13.24 3.85 -4.89
C HIS A 263 -14.54 4.60 -4.65
N PHE A 264 -14.77 5.06 -3.42
CA PHE A 264 -16.00 5.72 -3.03
C PHE A 264 -15.78 7.13 -2.52
N TYR A 265 -16.78 7.96 -2.81
CA TYR A 265 -17.05 9.15 -2.05
C TYR A 265 -18.11 8.83 -1.00
N VAL A 266 -17.73 8.95 0.27
CA VAL A 266 -18.62 8.69 1.40
C VAL A 266 -18.68 9.96 2.27
N PRO A 267 -19.82 10.69 2.27
CA PRO A 267 -19.99 11.83 3.15
C PRO A 267 -19.78 11.45 4.61
N GLY A 268 -18.81 12.09 5.27
CA GLY A 268 -18.51 11.81 6.68
C GLY A 268 -17.83 10.47 6.95
N LEU A 269 -17.13 9.89 5.97
CA LEU A 269 -16.42 8.60 6.11
C LEU A 269 -15.63 8.48 7.42
N SER A 270 -14.88 9.52 7.76
CA SER A 270 -14.05 9.54 8.96
C SER A 270 -14.83 9.34 10.26
N VAL A 271 -16.01 9.95 10.34
CA VAL A 271 -16.90 9.83 11.50
C VAL A 271 -17.46 8.42 11.59
N ILE A 272 -17.85 7.84 10.45
CA ILE A 272 -18.38 6.48 10.36
C ILE A 272 -17.32 5.45 10.77
N CYS A 273 -16.13 5.53 10.17
CA CYS A 273 -14.98 4.67 10.49
C CYS A 273 -14.59 4.75 11.97
N LYS A 274 -14.54 5.95 12.54
CA LYS A 274 -14.22 6.14 13.96
C LYS A 274 -15.28 5.52 14.85
N ALA A 275 -16.57 5.77 14.58
CA ALA A 275 -17.66 5.25 15.40
C ALA A 275 -17.68 3.71 15.39
N ILE A 276 -17.50 3.09 14.23
CA ILE A 276 -17.51 1.63 14.09
C ILE A 276 -16.32 1.00 14.83
N ALA A 277 -15.12 1.56 14.68
CA ALA A 277 -13.94 1.07 15.40
C ALA A 277 -14.07 1.21 16.93
N GLN A 278 -14.68 2.31 17.40
CA GLN A 278 -14.92 2.55 18.83
C GLN A 278 -15.97 1.61 19.44
N GLN A 279 -16.94 1.16 18.65
CA GLN A 279 -18.01 0.26 19.08
C GLN A 279 -17.62 -1.22 19.01
N CYS A 280 -16.44 -1.54 18.48
CA CYS A 280 -15.99 -2.91 18.31
C CYS A 280 -15.40 -3.49 19.60
N MET A 281 -16.07 -4.51 20.14
CA MET A 281 -15.61 -5.20 21.35
C MET A 281 -14.28 -5.93 21.16
N THR A 282 -13.99 -6.43 19.96
CA THR A 282 -12.72 -7.09 19.64
C THR A 282 -11.57 -6.08 19.66
N CYS A 283 -11.73 -4.94 18.98
CA CYS A 283 -10.72 -3.87 18.98
C CYS A 283 -10.57 -3.23 20.37
N ALA A 284 -11.65 -3.09 21.15
CA ALA A 284 -11.61 -2.54 22.49
C ALA A 284 -10.77 -3.40 23.47
N LYS A 285 -10.78 -4.73 23.30
CA LYS A 285 -9.97 -5.65 24.10
C LYS A 285 -8.47 -5.60 23.77
N ASN A 286 -8.14 -5.27 22.53
CA ASN A 286 -6.78 -5.33 21.99
C ASN A 286 -6.11 -3.95 21.83
N ASN A 287 -6.79 -2.87 22.20
CA ASN A 287 -6.22 -1.52 22.14
C ASN A 287 -5.24 -1.30 23.32
N PRO A 288 -4.02 -0.78 23.11
CA PRO A 288 -3.10 -0.47 24.20
C PRO A 288 -3.78 0.47 25.20
N ARG A 289 -3.69 0.15 26.50
CA ARG A 289 -4.28 0.98 27.57
C ARG A 289 -3.86 2.44 27.38
N THR A 290 -4.83 3.32 27.18
CA THR A 290 -4.69 4.78 27.30
C THR A 290 -4.65 5.16 28.79
N GLY A 291 -3.63 4.69 29.49
CA GLY A 291 -3.32 5.09 30.85
C GLY A 291 -1.94 5.75 30.90
N PRO A 292 -1.66 6.59 31.92
CA PRO A 292 -0.31 7.12 32.11
C PRO A 292 0.70 5.97 32.21
N SER A 293 1.77 6.05 31.43
CA SER A 293 2.87 5.08 31.43
C SER A 293 3.35 4.84 32.86
N GLN A 294 3.53 3.57 33.24
CA GLN A 294 4.16 3.29 34.53
C GLN A 294 5.57 3.89 34.57
N PRO A 295 6.00 4.45 35.71
CA PRO A 295 7.33 5.02 35.84
C PRO A 295 8.40 3.95 35.55
N PRO A 296 9.50 4.30 34.87
CA PRO A 296 10.56 3.35 34.55
C PRO A 296 11.20 2.79 35.83
N GLY A 297 11.23 1.47 35.99
CA GLY A 297 12.14 0.78 36.91
C GLY A 297 11.46 -0.03 38.01
N LYS A 298 11.33 -1.34 37.76
CA LYS A 298 11.71 -2.46 38.65
C LYS A 298 11.44 -3.75 37.89
N GLN A 299 12.49 -4.43 37.44
CA GLN A 299 12.37 -5.80 36.96
C GLN A 299 12.05 -6.71 38.17
N PRO A 300 11.08 -7.63 38.07
CA PRO A 300 10.84 -8.59 39.14
C PRO A 300 12.05 -9.52 39.27
N ILE A 301 12.57 -9.60 40.50
CA ILE A 301 13.60 -10.58 40.87
C ILE A 301 12.94 -11.95 40.81
N GLY A 302 13.39 -12.81 39.89
CA GLY A 302 13.00 -14.21 39.85
C GLY A 302 13.44 -14.88 41.16
N LEU A 303 12.48 -15.40 41.91
CA LEU A 303 12.76 -16.31 43.02
C LEU A 303 13.18 -17.65 42.41
N SER A 304 14.39 -18.08 42.80
CA SER A 304 14.97 -19.40 42.57
C SER A 304 14.16 -20.52 43.20
#